data_AF-A0AAJ6MHL8-F1
#
_entry.id   AF-A0AAJ6MHL8-F1
#
_cell.length_a   1.000
_cell.length_b   1.000
_cell.length_c   1.000
_cell.angle_alpha   90.00
_cell.angle_beta   90.00
_cell.angle_gamma   90.00
#
_symmetry.space_group_name_H-M   'P 1'
#
loop_
_entity.id
_entity.type
_entity.pdbx_description
1 polymer ?
#
loop_
_entity_poly.entity_id
_entity_poly.type
_entity_poly.pdbx_seq_one_letter_code
_entity_poly.pdbx_strand_id
1 'polypeptide(L)'
;MYGFSIFMNKDLDEKTYSYIDKMANQGFKGIFTSMHIPEDEVSLYKKRLMDLGKRAKENHLKLMVDISANALEKAGFSINRLKELKDLGVTGLRMDYHISNETIAKVSQELTVSLNASTITPKDIDELKEHKANFSKLEAWHNYYPRRETGLSREGFLKKNEFLKNHSFQVMAFIPGDDFLRHPLYQGLPTLEEHRFKHPLACLLDMESMNVEHIYVGDGGLKDYTLKQIKGYFQENVLSVRASQTTTSFSYVLGQHENRQDDARDIIRSAQARFKEIPEIIPENTSERSRGSITIDNCDYGRYMGEIQIVKNDLAADEKVNVVGKIIAEDRPLITFIGSGQKFKIEKEKNND
;
A
#
# COMPACT_ATOMS: atom_id res chain seq x y z
N MET A 1 1.37 -9.13 -4.10
CA MET A 1 -0.09 -8.97 -4.34
C MET A 1 -0.57 -7.80 -3.50
N TYR A 2 -1.49 -7.00 -4.04
CA TYR A 2 -2.07 -5.88 -3.28
C TYR A 2 -3.51 -6.16 -2.93
N GLY A 3 -3.90 -5.81 -1.70
CA GLY A 3 -5.26 -5.99 -1.22
C GLY A 3 -5.76 -4.84 -0.37
N PHE A 4 -6.99 -4.97 0.09
CA PHE A 4 -7.67 -3.96 0.89
C PHE A 4 -8.60 -4.61 1.90
N SER A 5 -8.95 -3.87 2.94
CA SER A 5 -9.80 -4.38 4.01
C SER A 5 -11.27 -4.03 3.79
N ILE A 6 -12.16 -4.96 4.11
CA ILE A 6 -13.60 -4.75 4.23
C ILE A 6 -14.02 -5.17 5.64
N PHE A 7 -14.74 -4.29 6.33
CA PHE A 7 -15.24 -4.55 7.67
C PHE A 7 -16.74 -4.87 7.64
N MET A 8 -17.12 -6.03 8.17
CA MET A 8 -18.50 -6.54 8.16
C MET A 8 -19.27 -6.21 9.45
N ASN A 9 -18.93 -5.09 10.10
CA ASN A 9 -19.64 -4.61 11.30
C ASN A 9 -21.06 -4.10 10.99
N LYS A 10 -21.36 -3.82 9.72
CA LYS A 10 -22.69 -3.52 9.19
C LYS A 10 -22.96 -4.35 7.93
N ASP A 11 -24.22 -4.40 7.50
CA ASP A 11 -24.58 -4.99 6.21
C ASP A 11 -23.86 -4.27 5.06
N LEU A 12 -23.48 -5.03 4.03
CA LEU A 12 -22.88 -4.47 2.83
C LEU A 12 -23.93 -3.67 2.07
N ASP A 13 -23.62 -2.41 1.82
CA ASP A 13 -24.44 -1.46 1.08
C ASP A 13 -23.84 -1.17 -0.31
N GLU A 14 -24.59 -0.47 -1.16
CA GLU A 14 -24.14 -0.08 -2.51
C GLU A 14 -22.81 0.69 -2.50
N LYS A 15 -22.53 1.46 -1.44
CA LYS A 15 -21.25 2.16 -1.28
C LYS A 15 -20.11 1.17 -1.12
N THR A 16 -20.31 0.13 -0.31
CA THR A 16 -19.32 -0.93 -0.09
C THR A 16 -19.11 -1.76 -1.37
N TYR A 17 -20.18 -2.10 -2.08
CA TYR A 17 -20.06 -2.80 -3.37
C TYR A 17 -19.34 -1.98 -4.43
N SER A 18 -19.65 -0.69 -4.53
CA SER A 18 -18.98 0.26 -5.43
C SER A 18 -17.49 0.40 -5.08
N TYR A 19 -17.15 0.44 -3.79
CA TYR A 19 -15.77 0.48 -3.33
C TYR A 19 -15.00 -0.79 -3.71
N ILE A 20 -15.57 -1.99 -3.51
CA ILE A 20 -14.94 -3.26 -3.90
C ILE A 20 -14.64 -3.29 -5.41
N ASP A 21 -15.62 -2.92 -6.24
CA ASP A 21 -15.45 -2.88 -7.69
C ASP A 21 -14.39 -1.85 -8.11
N LYS A 22 -14.42 -0.67 -7.47
CA LYS A 22 -13.44 0.38 -7.71
C LYS A 22 -12.04 -0.13 -7.41
N MET A 23 -11.81 -0.77 -6.26
CA MET A 23 -10.50 -1.30 -5.89
C MET A 23 -10.04 -2.39 -6.86
N ALA A 24 -10.92 -3.33 -7.22
CA ALA A 24 -10.61 -4.39 -8.18
C ALA A 24 -10.18 -3.83 -9.55
N ASN A 25 -10.94 -2.87 -10.08
CA ASN A 25 -10.67 -2.22 -11.36
C ASN A 25 -9.36 -1.41 -11.38
N GLN A 26 -8.83 -1.04 -10.22
CA GLN A 26 -7.57 -0.30 -10.09
C GLN A 26 -6.37 -1.24 -9.86
N GLY A 27 -6.58 -2.56 -9.89
CA GLY A 27 -5.52 -3.56 -9.88
C GLY A 27 -5.34 -4.31 -8.57
N PHE A 28 -6.13 -4.01 -7.53
CA PHE A 28 -6.13 -4.80 -6.29
C PHE A 28 -6.69 -6.20 -6.54
N LYS A 29 -6.15 -7.20 -5.84
CA LYS A 29 -6.41 -8.63 -6.09
C LYS A 29 -6.89 -9.41 -4.87
N GLY A 30 -7.01 -8.77 -3.72
CA GLY A 30 -7.42 -9.44 -2.50
C GLY A 30 -8.19 -8.57 -1.52
N ILE A 31 -9.09 -9.20 -0.79
CA ILE A 31 -9.85 -8.66 0.33
C ILE A 31 -9.38 -9.34 1.61
N PHE A 32 -9.11 -8.54 2.63
CA PHE A 32 -9.02 -8.98 4.00
C PHE A 32 -10.29 -8.58 4.74
N THR A 33 -10.83 -9.47 5.55
CA THR A 33 -11.91 -9.12 6.47
C THR A 33 -11.67 -9.75 7.83
N SER A 34 -11.88 -8.96 8.89
CA SER A 34 -11.82 -9.44 10.26
C SER A 34 -13.23 -9.48 10.84
N MET A 35 -13.63 -10.68 11.26
CA MET A 35 -14.93 -10.93 11.84
C MET A 35 -14.88 -10.66 13.34
N HIS A 36 -15.21 -9.42 13.72
CA HIS A 36 -15.59 -9.05 15.08
C HIS A 36 -17.02 -8.54 15.03
N ILE A 37 -17.96 -9.47 15.11
CA ILE A 37 -19.37 -9.16 15.27
C ILE A 37 -19.74 -9.59 16.70
N PRO A 38 -20.66 -8.89 17.39
CA PRO A 38 -21.18 -9.34 18.67
C PRO A 38 -21.75 -10.76 18.58
N GLU A 39 -21.60 -11.55 19.65
CA GLU A 39 -21.95 -12.99 19.61
C GLU A 39 -23.44 -13.27 19.35
N ASP A 40 -24.30 -12.26 19.50
CA ASP A 40 -25.75 -12.41 19.56
C ASP A 40 -26.47 -12.33 18.19
N GLU A 41 -25.77 -11.97 17.09
CA GLU A 41 -26.37 -11.80 15.75
C GLU A 41 -25.83 -12.77 14.69
N VAL A 42 -25.66 -14.03 15.11
CA VAL A 42 -25.08 -15.15 14.32
C VAL A 42 -25.63 -15.29 12.89
N SER A 43 -26.93 -15.07 12.67
CA SER A 43 -27.57 -15.19 11.35
C SER A 43 -27.08 -14.14 10.34
N LEU A 44 -26.66 -12.96 10.81
CA LEU A 44 -26.11 -11.90 9.95
C LEU A 44 -24.71 -12.24 9.44
N TYR A 45 -23.93 -13.03 10.18
CA TYR A 45 -22.57 -13.43 9.79
C TYR A 45 -22.60 -14.18 8.47
N LYS A 46 -23.45 -15.20 8.40
CA LYS A 46 -23.58 -16.05 7.22
C LYS A 46 -24.00 -15.22 6.02
N LYS A 47 -25.02 -14.37 6.17
CA LYS A 47 -25.49 -13.48 5.10
C LYS A 47 -24.38 -12.54 4.61
N ARG A 48 -23.72 -11.80 5.51
CA ARG A 48 -22.66 -10.84 5.14
C ARG A 48 -21.46 -11.50 4.48
N LEU A 49 -21.05 -12.67 4.96
CA LEU A 49 -19.97 -13.44 4.35
C LEU A 49 -20.37 -13.97 2.97
N MET A 50 -21.62 -14.43 2.80
CA MET A 50 -22.15 -14.82 1.49
C MET A 50 -22.15 -13.65 0.50
N ASP A 51 -22.60 -12.47 0.93
CA ASP A 51 -22.65 -11.26 0.11
C ASP A 51 -21.23 -10.82 -0.30
N LEU A 52 -20.31 -10.74 0.66
CA LEU A 52 -18.91 -10.39 0.41
C LEU A 52 -18.21 -11.41 -0.50
N GLY A 53 -18.42 -12.71 -0.23
CA GLY A 53 -17.84 -13.80 -1.01
C GLY A 53 -18.36 -13.84 -2.45
N LYS A 54 -19.66 -13.59 -2.66
CA LYS A 54 -20.24 -13.42 -4.00
C LYS A 54 -19.54 -12.27 -4.73
N ARG A 55 -19.43 -11.11 -4.11
CA ARG A 55 -18.81 -9.93 -4.73
C ARG A 55 -17.33 -10.12 -5.01
N ALA A 56 -16.61 -10.81 -4.12
CA ALA A 56 -15.21 -11.15 -4.31
C ALA A 56 -15.01 -12.04 -5.55
N LYS A 57 -15.86 -13.06 -5.74
CA LYS A 57 -15.81 -13.91 -6.95
C LYS A 57 -16.10 -13.16 -8.24
N GLU A 58 -17.14 -12.31 -8.25
CA GLU A 58 -17.50 -11.48 -9.40
C GLU A 58 -16.34 -10.60 -9.86
N ASN A 59 -15.53 -10.12 -8.92
CA ASN A 59 -14.34 -9.30 -9.18
C ASN A 59 -13.02 -10.09 -9.26
N HIS A 60 -13.07 -11.42 -9.22
CA HIS A 60 -11.89 -12.30 -9.19
C HIS A 60 -10.87 -11.96 -8.07
N LEU A 61 -11.37 -11.55 -6.90
CA LEU A 61 -10.57 -11.21 -5.73
C LEU A 61 -10.39 -12.44 -4.83
N LYS A 62 -9.17 -12.61 -4.29
CA LYS A 62 -8.97 -13.50 -3.15
C LYS A 62 -9.68 -12.92 -1.93
N LEU A 63 -10.26 -13.78 -1.10
CA LEU A 63 -10.87 -13.41 0.17
C LEU A 63 -10.18 -14.15 1.32
N MET A 64 -9.47 -13.40 2.16
CA MET A 64 -8.87 -13.85 3.42
C MET A 64 -9.77 -13.43 4.57
N VAL A 65 -10.18 -14.41 5.37
CA VAL A 65 -11.13 -14.21 6.47
C VAL A 65 -10.45 -14.50 7.79
N ASP A 66 -10.36 -13.49 8.66
CA ASP A 66 -9.90 -13.61 10.03
C ASP A 66 -11.08 -13.87 10.96
N ILE A 67 -11.15 -15.10 11.46
CA ILE A 67 -12.25 -15.60 12.29
C ILE A 67 -11.75 -16.68 13.26
N SER A 68 -12.24 -16.63 14.50
CA SER A 68 -11.99 -17.68 15.49
C SER A 68 -12.81 -18.94 15.19
N ALA A 69 -12.34 -20.10 15.64
CA ALA A 69 -13.06 -21.37 15.45
C ALA A 69 -14.50 -21.30 16.01
N ASN A 70 -14.67 -20.72 17.20
CA ASN A 70 -15.97 -20.54 17.84
C ASN A 70 -16.92 -19.65 17.00
N ALA A 71 -16.41 -18.52 16.48
CA ALA A 71 -17.23 -17.65 15.64
C ALA A 71 -17.61 -18.33 14.31
N LEU A 72 -16.72 -19.15 13.75
CA LEU A 72 -16.97 -19.92 12.53
C LEU A 72 -18.09 -20.94 12.73
N GLU A 73 -18.04 -21.68 13.84
CA GLU A 73 -19.06 -22.65 14.23
C GLU A 73 -20.41 -21.99 14.51
N LYS A 74 -20.41 -20.89 15.27
CA LYS A 74 -21.61 -20.09 15.50
C LYS A 74 -22.23 -19.69 14.16
N ALA A 75 -21.45 -19.16 13.22
CA ALA A 75 -21.92 -18.77 11.88
C ALA A 75 -22.45 -19.94 11.01
N GLY A 76 -22.44 -21.18 11.52
CA GLY A 76 -22.97 -22.37 10.88
C GLY A 76 -21.98 -23.05 9.94
N PHE A 77 -20.70 -22.65 9.97
CA PHE A 77 -19.64 -23.26 9.19
C PHE A 77 -18.79 -24.18 10.07
N SER A 78 -17.93 -24.99 9.45
CA SER A 78 -16.98 -25.82 10.19
C SER A 78 -15.67 -25.88 9.43
N ILE A 79 -14.59 -25.90 10.19
CA ILE A 79 -13.24 -26.13 9.68
C ILE A 79 -13.08 -27.50 9.00
N ASN A 80 -13.96 -28.45 9.32
CA ASN A 80 -14.00 -29.76 8.69
C ASN A 80 -14.84 -29.77 7.39
N ARG A 81 -15.54 -28.68 7.07
CA ARG A 81 -16.40 -28.53 5.89
C ARG A 81 -15.93 -27.37 5.01
N LEU A 82 -14.64 -27.36 4.67
CA LEU A 82 -14.00 -26.27 3.90
C LEU A 82 -14.63 -26.02 2.53
N LYS A 83 -15.28 -27.03 1.93
CA LYS A 83 -16.01 -26.89 0.67
C LYS A 83 -17.10 -25.81 0.76
N GLU A 84 -17.82 -25.74 1.87
CA GLU A 84 -18.86 -24.71 2.07
C GLU A 84 -18.26 -23.31 1.99
N LEU A 85 -17.09 -23.08 2.60
CA LEU A 85 -16.40 -21.80 2.58
C LEU A 85 -15.86 -21.44 1.18
N LYS A 86 -15.29 -22.43 0.46
CA LYS A 86 -14.85 -22.26 -0.92
C LYS A 86 -16.01 -21.91 -1.85
N ASP A 87 -17.14 -22.59 -1.69
CA ASP A 87 -18.37 -22.34 -2.45
C ASP A 87 -18.95 -20.96 -2.14
N LEU A 88 -18.61 -20.32 -1.02
CA LEU A 88 -18.91 -18.91 -0.75
C LEU A 88 -17.92 -17.93 -1.37
N GLY A 89 -16.72 -18.37 -1.72
CA GLY A 89 -15.66 -17.52 -2.29
C GLY A 89 -14.54 -17.21 -1.32
N VAL A 90 -14.54 -17.82 -0.14
CA VAL A 90 -13.42 -17.76 0.79
C VAL A 90 -12.24 -18.52 0.19
N THR A 91 -11.10 -17.84 0.05
CA THR A 91 -9.87 -18.42 -0.52
C THR A 91 -8.80 -18.69 0.54
N GLY A 92 -8.98 -18.12 1.73
CA GLY A 92 -8.10 -18.38 2.86
C GLY A 92 -8.71 -18.00 4.20
N LEU A 93 -8.17 -18.60 5.25
CA LEU A 93 -8.52 -18.36 6.64
C LEU A 93 -7.29 -17.86 7.40
N ARG A 94 -7.44 -16.77 8.13
CA ARG A 94 -6.47 -16.34 9.14
C ARG A 94 -6.87 -16.98 10.46
N MET A 95 -6.04 -17.91 10.91
CA MET A 95 -6.33 -18.81 12.01
C MET A 95 -5.63 -18.31 13.26
N ASP A 96 -6.37 -18.22 14.37
CA ASP A 96 -5.86 -17.74 15.64
C ASP A 96 -5.10 -18.83 16.43
N TYR A 97 -4.55 -18.43 17.58
CA TYR A 97 -3.67 -19.23 18.42
C TYR A 97 -4.34 -20.41 19.15
N HIS A 98 -5.67 -20.55 19.08
CA HIS A 98 -6.37 -21.69 19.70
C HIS A 98 -6.54 -22.88 18.76
N ILE A 99 -6.06 -22.79 17.51
CA ILE A 99 -6.18 -23.87 16.53
C ILE A 99 -4.87 -24.66 16.46
N SER A 100 -4.95 -25.99 16.55
CA SER A 100 -3.77 -26.85 16.53
C SER A 100 -3.05 -26.81 15.17
N ASN A 101 -1.72 -26.97 15.21
CA ASN A 101 -0.89 -27.04 14.01
C ASN A 101 -1.27 -28.24 13.11
N GLU A 102 -1.77 -29.34 13.67
CA GLU A 102 -2.36 -30.44 12.91
C GLU A 102 -3.57 -29.99 12.07
N THR A 103 -4.46 -29.20 12.66
CA THR A 103 -5.65 -28.69 11.97
C THR A 103 -5.25 -27.69 10.89
N ILE A 104 -4.32 -26.77 11.19
CA ILE A 104 -3.74 -25.85 10.21
C ILE A 104 -3.17 -26.62 9.01
N ALA A 105 -2.40 -27.68 9.29
CA ALA A 105 -1.81 -28.51 8.25
C ALA A 105 -2.88 -29.15 7.33
N LYS A 106 -3.98 -29.65 7.90
CA LYS A 106 -5.13 -30.18 7.12
C LYS A 106 -5.78 -29.10 6.26
N VAL A 107 -6.08 -27.93 6.83
CA VAL A 107 -6.72 -26.82 6.11
C VAL A 107 -5.84 -26.31 4.97
N SER A 108 -4.52 -26.25 5.18
CA SER A 108 -3.55 -25.79 4.17
C SER A 108 -3.53 -26.62 2.88
N GLN A 109 -4.08 -27.85 2.90
CA GLN A 109 -4.21 -28.67 1.70
C GLN A 109 -5.29 -28.15 0.74
N GLU A 110 -6.26 -27.40 1.24
CA GLU A 110 -7.44 -26.97 0.47
C GLU A 110 -7.58 -25.44 0.36
N LEU A 111 -7.14 -24.71 1.38
CA LEU A 111 -7.25 -23.26 1.48
C LEU A 111 -5.89 -22.64 1.84
N THR A 112 -5.75 -21.35 1.54
CA THR A 112 -4.62 -20.59 2.08
C THR A 112 -4.83 -20.39 3.58
N VAL A 113 -3.81 -20.64 4.40
CA VAL A 113 -3.86 -20.38 5.84
C VAL A 113 -2.89 -19.26 6.18
N SER A 114 -3.42 -18.21 6.80
CA SER A 114 -2.62 -17.13 7.36
C SER A 114 -2.37 -17.39 8.84
N LEU A 115 -1.09 -17.42 9.22
CA LEU A 115 -0.63 -17.45 10.61
C LEU A 115 -0.24 -16.04 11.08
N ASN A 116 -0.32 -15.79 12.38
CA ASN A 116 0.11 -14.52 12.94
C ASN A 116 1.65 -14.42 12.90
N ALA A 117 2.15 -13.51 12.08
CA ALA A 117 3.58 -13.29 11.88
C ALA A 117 4.28 -12.96 13.20
N SER A 118 3.63 -12.30 14.16
CA SER A 118 4.26 -11.88 15.42
C SER A 118 4.44 -13.01 16.43
N THR A 119 3.62 -14.06 16.38
CA THR A 119 3.57 -15.09 17.43
C THR A 119 4.11 -16.45 16.99
N ILE A 120 4.21 -16.72 15.69
CA ILE A 120 4.73 -18.00 15.20
C ILE A 120 6.18 -18.24 15.65
N THR A 121 6.44 -19.43 16.18
CA THR A 121 7.73 -19.86 16.74
C THR A 121 8.38 -20.96 15.89
N PRO A 122 9.68 -21.25 16.07
CA PRO A 122 10.31 -22.41 15.42
C PRO A 122 9.61 -23.74 15.72
N LYS A 123 9.12 -23.91 16.96
CA LYS A 123 8.41 -25.11 17.37
C LYS A 123 7.11 -25.31 16.57
N ASP A 124 6.35 -24.24 16.36
CA ASP A 124 5.12 -24.30 15.54
C ASP A 124 5.45 -24.74 14.10
N ILE A 125 6.56 -24.25 13.56
CA ILE A 125 7.00 -24.59 12.19
C ILE A 125 7.40 -26.06 12.10
N ASP A 126 8.07 -26.59 13.12
CA ASP A 126 8.45 -28.00 13.16
C ASP A 126 7.21 -28.91 13.28
N GLU A 127 6.23 -28.55 14.12
CA GLU A 127 4.94 -29.25 14.20
C GLU A 127 4.18 -29.19 12.87
N LEU A 128 4.16 -28.04 12.19
CA LEU A 128 3.56 -27.91 10.85
C LEU A 128 4.23 -28.82 9.81
N LYS A 129 5.55 -28.98 9.85
CA LYS A 129 6.28 -29.91 8.99
C LYS A 129 5.95 -31.36 9.33
N GLU A 130 5.91 -31.71 10.61
CA GLU A 130 5.55 -33.06 11.10
C GLU A 130 4.15 -33.45 10.60
N HIS A 131 3.20 -32.53 10.68
CA HIS A 131 1.84 -32.71 10.17
C HIS A 131 1.69 -32.51 8.65
N LYS A 132 2.80 -32.33 7.92
CA LYS A 132 2.84 -32.20 6.45
C LYS A 132 2.00 -31.04 5.91
N ALA A 133 2.02 -29.90 6.60
CA ALA A 133 1.37 -28.69 6.12
C ALA A 133 1.90 -28.29 4.73
N ASN A 134 1.01 -27.75 3.89
CA ASN A 134 1.40 -27.25 2.58
C ASN A 134 1.93 -25.81 2.69
N PHE A 135 3.24 -25.64 2.84
CA PHE A 135 3.89 -24.33 2.99
C PHE A 135 3.65 -23.37 1.81
N SER A 136 3.35 -23.86 0.61
CA SER A 136 2.95 -22.98 -0.51
C SER A 136 1.59 -22.31 -0.33
N LYS A 137 0.81 -22.80 0.64
CA LYS A 137 -0.50 -22.27 1.06
C LYS A 137 -0.44 -21.64 2.44
N LEU A 138 0.74 -21.52 3.05
CA LEU A 138 0.92 -20.82 4.32
C LEU A 138 1.46 -19.41 4.10
N GLU A 139 0.78 -18.45 4.71
CA GLU A 139 1.19 -17.04 4.72
C GLU A 139 1.40 -16.59 6.17
N ALA A 140 2.33 -15.67 6.41
CA ALA A 140 2.56 -15.05 7.70
C ALA A 140 2.11 -13.59 7.66
N TRP A 141 1.01 -13.29 8.36
CA TRP A 141 0.36 -11.98 8.33
C TRP A 141 0.71 -11.18 9.59
N HIS A 142 1.36 -10.04 9.40
CA HIS A 142 1.53 -9.05 10.44
C HIS A 142 0.18 -8.44 10.83
N ASN A 143 0.10 -7.97 12.07
CA ASN A 143 -1.05 -7.21 12.54
C ASN A 143 -1.00 -5.78 12.00
N TYR A 144 -2.16 -5.12 11.98
CA TYR A 144 -2.25 -3.67 12.03
C TYR A 144 -2.41 -3.20 13.47
N TYR A 145 -2.09 -1.93 13.73
CA TYR A 145 -2.07 -1.37 15.07
C TYR A 145 -2.93 -0.09 15.15
N PRO A 146 -4.20 -0.20 15.61
CA PRO A 146 -5.12 0.94 15.72
C PRO A 146 -4.66 1.97 16.75
N ARG A 147 -4.02 1.53 17.84
CA ARG A 147 -3.51 2.42 18.89
C ARG A 147 -2.18 3.02 18.44
N ARG A 148 -2.06 4.34 18.58
CA ARG A 148 -0.80 5.06 18.34
C ARG A 148 0.33 4.50 19.20
N GLU A 149 1.55 4.64 18.71
CA GLU A 149 2.80 4.25 19.36
C GLU A 149 2.94 2.74 19.60
N THR A 150 2.10 1.90 18.98
CA THR A 150 2.13 0.44 19.16
C THR A 150 2.43 -0.35 17.89
N GLY A 151 2.52 0.32 16.74
CA GLY A 151 3.03 -0.28 15.52
C GLY A 151 4.45 -0.81 15.70
N LEU A 152 4.82 -1.76 14.85
CA LEU A 152 6.15 -2.37 14.92
C LEU A 152 7.24 -1.35 14.58
N SER A 153 8.42 -1.53 15.21
CA SER A 153 9.64 -0.87 14.76
C SER A 153 10.14 -1.52 13.46
N ARG A 154 10.80 -0.73 12.60
CA ARG A 154 11.40 -1.25 11.36
C ARG A 154 12.39 -2.37 11.61
N GLU A 155 13.26 -2.21 12.61
CA GLU A 155 14.26 -3.23 12.97
C GLU A 155 13.62 -4.57 13.34
N GLY A 156 12.63 -4.54 14.25
CA GLY A 156 11.91 -5.75 14.68
C GLY A 156 11.15 -6.41 13.54
N PHE A 157 10.52 -5.60 12.69
CA PHE A 157 9.81 -6.07 11.50
C PHE A 157 10.74 -6.77 10.51
N LEU A 158 11.88 -6.16 10.15
CA LEU A 158 12.85 -6.75 9.23
C LEU A 158 13.43 -8.07 9.77
N LYS A 159 13.82 -8.09 11.04
CA LYS A 159 14.32 -9.30 11.70
C LYS A 159 13.28 -10.43 11.68
N LYS A 160 12.00 -10.11 11.91
CA LYS A 160 10.94 -11.12 11.86
C LYS A 160 10.68 -11.59 10.43
N ASN A 161 10.71 -10.70 9.44
CA ASN A 161 10.53 -11.07 8.04
C ASN A 161 11.64 -11.99 7.54
N GLU A 162 12.90 -11.72 7.91
CA GLU A 162 14.03 -12.60 7.62
C GLU A 162 13.80 -14.01 8.20
N PHE A 163 13.41 -14.09 9.47
CA PHE A 163 13.04 -15.36 10.10
C PHE A 163 11.94 -16.11 9.34
N LEU A 164 10.86 -15.43 8.94
CA LEU A 164 9.73 -16.03 8.23
C LEU A 164 10.12 -16.52 6.84
N LYS A 165 10.87 -15.71 6.08
CA LYS A 165 11.35 -16.05 4.74
C LYS A 165 12.31 -17.24 4.76
N ASN A 166 13.19 -17.33 5.76
CA ASN A 166 14.08 -18.48 5.95
C ASN A 166 13.30 -19.79 6.22
N HIS A 167 12.02 -19.69 6.60
CA HIS A 167 11.12 -20.83 6.79
C HIS A 167 10.05 -20.94 5.69
N SER A 168 10.30 -20.36 4.51
CA SER A 168 9.44 -20.45 3.31
C SER A 168 8.04 -19.85 3.46
N PHE A 169 7.83 -18.93 4.39
CA PHE A 169 6.58 -18.18 4.47
C PHE A 169 6.58 -17.00 3.49
N GLN A 170 5.43 -16.77 2.87
CA GLN A 170 5.11 -15.48 2.26
C GLN A 170 4.71 -14.49 3.37
N VAL A 171 5.23 -13.27 3.34
CA VAL A 171 4.96 -12.25 4.35
C VAL A 171 3.87 -11.30 3.85
N MET A 172 2.93 -10.97 4.74
CA MET A 172 1.90 -9.95 4.51
C MET A 172 2.02 -8.84 5.56
N ALA A 173 1.92 -7.58 5.15
CA ALA A 173 1.82 -6.43 6.05
C ALA A 173 0.77 -5.41 5.62
N PHE A 174 0.29 -4.63 6.58
CA PHE A 174 -0.70 -3.56 6.36
C PHE A 174 -0.05 -2.19 6.21
N ILE A 175 -0.56 -1.42 5.26
CA ILE A 175 -0.34 0.02 5.14
C ILE A 175 -1.63 0.76 5.57
N PRO A 176 -1.54 1.99 6.11
CA PRO A 176 -2.74 2.73 6.46
C PRO A 176 -3.47 3.19 5.19
N GLY A 177 -4.79 3.36 5.31
CA GLY A 177 -5.55 4.15 4.34
C GLY A 177 -5.54 5.64 4.72
N ASP A 178 -6.13 6.47 3.86
CA ASP A 178 -6.16 7.92 4.03
C ASP A 178 -7.57 8.54 3.87
N ASP A 179 -8.61 7.71 3.76
CA ASP A 179 -10.01 8.15 3.68
C ASP A 179 -10.84 7.60 4.86
N PHE A 180 -11.66 6.56 4.65
CA PHE A 180 -12.48 5.94 5.70
C PHE A 180 -11.65 5.18 6.76
N LEU A 181 -11.01 5.95 7.66
CA LEU A 181 -10.23 5.39 8.77
C LEU A 181 -11.12 4.59 9.72
N ARG A 182 -10.60 3.48 10.25
CA ARG A 182 -11.43 2.56 11.03
C ARG A 182 -11.82 3.14 12.41
N HIS A 183 -13.11 3.10 12.71
CA HIS A 183 -13.67 3.31 14.06
C HIS A 183 -13.05 2.32 15.08
N PRO A 184 -12.87 2.68 16.37
CA PRO A 184 -13.25 3.95 17.02
C PRO A 184 -12.19 5.04 17.00
N LEU A 185 -10.94 4.69 16.70
CA LEU A 185 -9.81 5.60 16.96
C LEU A 185 -9.52 6.55 15.80
N TYR A 186 -9.80 6.13 14.56
CA TYR A 186 -9.49 6.92 13.36
C TYR A 186 -8.02 7.36 13.29
N GLN A 187 -7.10 6.51 13.78
CA GLN A 187 -5.65 6.79 13.81
C GLN A 187 -4.86 5.99 12.77
N GLY A 188 -5.55 5.43 11.76
CA GLY A 188 -4.99 4.54 10.74
C GLY A 188 -4.63 3.15 11.26
N LEU A 189 -4.50 2.22 10.32
CA LEU A 189 -4.18 0.80 10.57
C LEU A 189 -2.86 0.35 9.91
N PRO A 190 -1.71 0.95 10.27
CA PRO A 190 -0.43 0.50 9.75
C PRO A 190 0.09 -0.73 10.51
N THR A 191 0.98 -1.51 9.88
CA THR A 191 1.85 -2.47 10.58
C THR A 191 3.06 -1.77 11.23
N LEU A 192 3.74 -0.88 10.49
CA LEU A 192 4.89 -0.13 10.98
C LEU A 192 4.43 1.21 11.58
N GLU A 193 4.93 1.57 12.76
CA GLU A 193 4.50 2.83 13.41
C GLU A 193 4.90 4.06 12.59
N GLU A 194 6.06 4.03 11.94
CA GLU A 194 6.54 5.14 11.10
C GLU A 194 5.72 5.37 9.81
N HIS A 195 4.86 4.42 9.42
CA HIS A 195 3.91 4.59 8.32
C HIS A 195 2.66 5.34 8.74
N ARG A 196 2.42 5.52 10.05
CA ARG A 196 1.23 6.20 10.53
C ARG A 196 1.17 7.63 9.98
N PHE A 197 0.01 7.99 9.44
CA PHE A 197 -0.27 9.28 8.78
C PHE A 197 0.65 9.60 7.58
N LYS A 198 1.34 8.60 7.02
CA LYS A 198 2.10 8.76 5.78
C LYS A 198 1.24 8.45 4.56
N HIS A 199 1.69 8.93 3.41
CA HIS A 199 1.03 8.72 2.13
C HIS A 199 0.93 7.21 1.81
N PRO A 200 -0.26 6.64 1.55
CA PRO A 200 -0.43 5.19 1.37
C PRO A 200 0.46 4.59 0.27
N LEU A 201 0.58 5.23 -0.90
CA LEU A 201 1.50 4.75 -1.95
C LEU A 201 2.97 4.77 -1.51
N ALA A 202 3.41 5.73 -0.70
CA ALA A 202 4.78 5.74 -0.18
C ALA A 202 5.01 4.56 0.78
N CYS A 203 4.03 4.27 1.64
CA CYS A 203 4.06 3.09 2.51
C CYS A 203 4.07 1.78 1.71
N LEU A 204 3.30 1.72 0.62
CA LEU A 204 3.28 0.56 -0.29
C LEU A 204 4.68 0.32 -0.89
N LEU A 205 5.29 1.36 -1.47
CA LEU A 205 6.63 1.28 -2.07
C LEU A 205 7.70 0.91 -1.05
N ASP A 206 7.58 1.43 0.18
CA ASP A 206 8.47 1.06 1.27
C ASP A 206 8.34 -0.43 1.64
N MET A 207 7.11 -0.95 1.76
CA MET A 207 6.88 -2.38 2.01
C MET A 207 7.45 -3.26 0.88
N GLU A 208 7.34 -2.83 -0.38
CA GLU A 208 7.97 -3.51 -1.51
C GLU A 208 9.50 -3.52 -1.40
N SER A 209 10.10 -2.39 -1.03
CA SER A 209 11.55 -2.29 -0.83
C SER A 209 12.07 -3.21 0.29
N MET A 210 11.20 -3.58 1.24
CA MET A 210 11.45 -4.55 2.30
C MET A 210 11.07 -5.99 1.92
N ASN A 211 10.80 -6.24 0.64
CA ASN A 211 10.41 -7.54 0.08
C ASN A 211 9.13 -8.13 0.70
N VAL A 212 8.13 -7.33 1.05
CA VAL A 212 6.83 -7.88 1.50
C VAL A 212 6.02 -8.39 0.30
N GLU A 213 5.63 -9.66 0.30
CA GLU A 213 4.94 -10.28 -0.84
C GLU A 213 3.49 -9.81 -0.97
N HIS A 214 2.79 -9.59 0.15
CA HIS A 214 1.38 -9.20 0.17
C HIS A 214 1.19 -7.91 0.98
N ILE A 215 0.65 -6.86 0.35
CA ILE A 215 0.51 -5.54 1.00
C ILE A 215 -0.96 -5.16 0.96
N TYR A 216 -1.56 -4.96 2.14
CA TYR A 216 -2.99 -4.67 2.26
C TYR A 216 -3.22 -3.28 2.84
N VAL A 217 -4.20 -2.56 2.31
CA VAL A 217 -4.73 -1.36 2.96
C VAL A 217 -5.51 -1.81 4.20
N GLY A 218 -5.04 -1.39 5.37
CA GLY A 218 -5.64 -1.74 6.66
C GLY A 218 -6.97 -1.03 6.89
N ASP A 219 -7.08 0.25 6.55
CA ASP A 219 -8.31 1.04 6.72
C ASP A 219 -9.35 0.77 5.63
N GLY A 220 -10.56 1.33 5.82
CA GLY A 220 -11.71 1.08 4.95
C GLY A 220 -11.73 1.88 3.65
N GLY A 221 -10.69 2.65 3.33
CA GLY A 221 -10.71 3.50 2.15
C GLY A 221 -9.38 4.17 1.79
N LEU A 222 -9.27 4.52 0.51
CA LEU A 222 -8.26 5.40 -0.05
C LEU A 222 -8.95 6.56 -0.73
N LYS A 223 -8.38 7.76 -0.61
CA LYS A 223 -8.84 8.93 -1.37
C LYS A 223 -8.73 8.64 -2.87
N ASP A 224 -9.63 9.22 -3.65
CA ASP A 224 -9.70 9.02 -5.09
C ASP A 224 -8.40 9.35 -5.82
N TYR A 225 -7.72 10.41 -5.38
CA TYR A 225 -6.43 10.79 -5.96
C TYR A 225 -5.32 9.80 -5.59
N THR A 226 -5.27 9.35 -4.33
CA THR A 226 -4.33 8.31 -3.87
C THR A 226 -4.52 7.01 -4.67
N LEU A 227 -5.77 6.64 -4.92
CA LEU A 227 -6.09 5.48 -5.75
C LEU A 227 -5.68 5.67 -7.22
N LYS A 228 -5.84 6.88 -7.77
CA LYS A 228 -5.33 7.23 -9.11
C LYS A 228 -3.80 7.08 -9.18
N GLN A 229 -3.07 7.55 -8.15
CA GLN A 229 -1.62 7.40 -8.09
C GLN A 229 -1.20 5.93 -8.03
N ILE A 230 -1.84 5.13 -7.17
CA ILE A 230 -1.59 3.68 -7.06
C ILE A 230 -1.86 2.97 -8.39
N LYS A 231 -2.95 3.31 -9.09
CA LYS A 231 -3.23 2.77 -10.42
C LYS A 231 -2.12 3.09 -11.41
N GLY A 232 -1.69 4.36 -11.47
CA GLY A 232 -0.60 4.78 -12.36
C GLY A 232 0.70 4.02 -12.08
N TYR A 233 0.98 3.74 -10.80
CA TYR A 233 2.09 2.88 -10.42
C TYR A 233 1.89 1.44 -10.91
N PHE A 234 0.76 0.80 -10.62
CA PHE A 234 0.51 -0.59 -10.99
C PHE A 234 0.50 -0.84 -12.51
N GLN A 235 -0.01 0.11 -13.30
CA GLN A 235 -0.22 -0.09 -14.74
C GLN A 235 0.94 0.41 -15.60
N GLU A 236 1.56 1.52 -15.19
CA GLU A 236 2.54 2.23 -16.02
C GLU A 236 3.92 2.34 -15.35
N ASN A 237 4.04 1.90 -14.09
CA ASN A 237 5.17 2.17 -13.22
C ASN A 237 5.49 3.67 -13.17
N VAL A 238 4.47 4.52 -12.97
CA VAL A 238 4.60 5.98 -12.90
C VAL A 238 4.22 6.50 -11.52
N LEU A 239 5.13 7.26 -10.88
CA LEU A 239 4.85 7.98 -9.64
C LEU A 239 4.36 9.40 -9.93
N SER A 240 3.07 9.65 -9.73
CA SER A 240 2.50 10.98 -9.93
C SER A 240 2.56 11.83 -8.66
N VAL A 241 3.01 13.08 -8.79
CA VAL A 241 3.10 14.07 -7.71
C VAL A 241 2.37 15.36 -8.10
N ARG A 242 1.64 15.95 -7.17
CA ARG A 242 1.03 17.27 -7.33
C ARG A 242 1.97 18.36 -6.86
N ALA A 243 1.95 19.48 -7.56
CA ALA A 243 2.76 20.62 -7.23
C ALA A 243 2.00 21.94 -7.38
N SER A 244 2.31 22.86 -6.48
CA SER A 244 1.89 24.25 -6.56
C SER A 244 2.86 25.05 -7.43
N GLN A 245 2.29 26.03 -8.13
CA GLN A 245 3.02 26.92 -9.02
C GLN A 245 3.64 28.08 -8.24
N THR A 246 4.90 28.43 -8.53
CA THR A 246 5.57 29.60 -7.95
C THR A 246 5.88 30.65 -9.00
N THR A 247 6.21 30.24 -10.23
CA THR A 247 6.53 31.17 -11.32
C THR A 247 5.76 30.85 -12.60
N THR A 248 5.94 31.65 -13.65
CA THR A 248 5.30 31.43 -14.95
C THR A 248 5.87 30.24 -15.69
N SER A 249 7.16 29.92 -15.50
CA SER A 249 7.84 28.77 -16.13
C SER A 249 7.39 27.41 -15.61
N PHE A 250 6.50 27.36 -14.60
CA PHE A 250 5.97 26.12 -14.05
C PHE A 250 5.27 25.24 -15.11
N SER A 251 4.69 25.83 -16.15
CA SER A 251 4.05 25.06 -17.22
C SER A 251 5.04 24.15 -17.96
N TYR A 252 6.32 24.53 -18.05
CA TYR A 252 7.36 23.73 -18.72
C TYR A 252 7.75 22.46 -17.96
N VAL A 253 7.48 22.42 -16.65
CA VAL A 253 7.80 21.27 -15.78
C VAL A 253 6.64 20.31 -15.56
N LEU A 254 5.49 20.56 -16.17
CA LEU A 254 4.34 19.66 -16.08
C LEU A 254 4.47 18.47 -17.03
N GLY A 255 3.85 17.36 -16.66
CA GLY A 255 3.73 16.17 -17.51
C GLY A 255 4.65 15.04 -17.07
N GLN A 256 4.96 14.15 -18.02
CA GLN A 256 5.74 12.94 -17.76
C GLN A 256 7.25 13.19 -17.88
N HIS A 257 7.98 12.54 -16.98
CA HIS A 257 9.42 12.58 -16.86
C HIS A 257 9.94 11.18 -16.50
N GLU A 258 11.22 10.99 -16.71
CA GLU A 258 11.96 9.82 -16.26
C GLU A 258 13.20 10.32 -15.54
N ASN A 259 13.44 9.83 -14.32
CA ASN A 259 14.68 10.12 -13.63
C ASN A 259 15.84 9.47 -14.40
N ARG A 260 17.00 10.13 -14.41
CA ARG A 260 18.20 9.55 -15.01
C ARG A 260 18.59 8.22 -14.35
N GLN A 261 19.35 7.40 -15.08
CA GLN A 261 19.89 6.14 -14.58
C GLN A 261 21.04 6.35 -13.59
N ASP A 262 21.85 7.39 -13.80
CA ASP A 262 22.83 7.88 -12.84
C ASP A 262 22.13 8.73 -11.77
N ASP A 263 21.46 8.06 -10.82
CA ASP A 263 20.66 8.71 -9.78
C ASP A 263 21.52 9.65 -8.91
N ALA A 264 21.10 10.91 -8.82
CA ALA A 264 21.81 11.91 -8.03
C ALA A 264 21.33 11.88 -6.57
N ARG A 265 22.26 12.13 -5.64
CA ARG A 265 22.00 12.18 -4.19
C ARG A 265 20.95 13.24 -3.84
N ASP A 266 21.09 14.44 -4.41
CA ASP A 266 20.37 15.63 -3.93
C ASP A 266 19.17 16.03 -4.78
N ILE A 267 19.07 15.52 -6.01
CA ILE A 267 18.04 15.89 -6.96
C ILE A 267 17.60 14.68 -7.80
N ILE A 268 16.34 14.66 -8.21
CA ILE A 268 15.82 13.85 -9.31
C ILE A 268 16.02 14.68 -10.57
N ARG A 269 16.57 14.08 -11.62
CA ARG A 269 16.92 14.79 -12.86
C ARG A 269 16.11 14.22 -14.02
N SER A 270 15.30 15.05 -14.66
CA SER A 270 14.50 14.62 -15.81
C SER A 270 15.38 14.38 -17.03
N ALA A 271 15.59 13.11 -17.40
CA ALA A 271 16.57 12.69 -18.40
C ALA A 271 16.40 13.35 -19.78
N GLN A 272 15.15 13.56 -20.21
CA GLN A 272 14.82 14.04 -21.55
C GLN A 272 14.37 15.52 -21.61
N ALA A 273 14.32 16.21 -20.46
CA ALA A 273 13.71 17.55 -20.38
C ALA A 273 14.40 18.58 -21.29
N ARG A 274 15.73 18.60 -21.27
CA ARG A 274 16.55 19.55 -22.02
C ARG A 274 16.51 19.37 -23.55
N PHE A 275 15.94 18.27 -24.04
CA PHE A 275 15.77 18.02 -25.48
C PHE A 275 14.41 18.47 -25.99
N LYS A 276 13.53 18.94 -25.10
CA LYS A 276 12.28 19.59 -25.50
C LYS A 276 12.62 20.97 -26.06
N GLU A 277 11.93 21.36 -27.12
CA GLU A 277 11.97 22.75 -27.59
C GLU A 277 11.27 23.63 -26.56
N ILE A 278 12.07 24.30 -25.73
CA ILE A 278 11.62 25.31 -24.78
C ILE A 278 12.27 26.65 -25.15
N PRO A 279 11.58 27.78 -24.91
CA PRO A 279 12.21 29.09 -25.08
C PRO A 279 13.40 29.24 -24.14
N GLU A 280 14.23 30.26 -24.40
CA GLU A 280 15.28 30.64 -23.46
C GLU A 280 14.66 30.90 -22.07
N ILE A 281 15.22 30.22 -21.06
CA ILE A 281 14.74 30.31 -19.69
C ILE A 281 15.52 31.43 -19.00
N ILE A 282 14.91 32.59 -18.83
CA ILE A 282 15.53 33.73 -18.13
C ILE A 282 15.58 33.48 -16.61
N PRO A 283 16.54 34.07 -15.87
CA PRO A 283 16.59 33.96 -14.42
C PRO A 283 15.30 34.47 -13.75
N GLU A 284 14.66 33.62 -12.95
CA GLU A 284 13.50 33.97 -12.12
C GLU A 284 13.46 33.11 -10.85
N ASN A 285 13.15 33.72 -9.71
CA ASN A 285 13.02 33.04 -8.42
C ASN A 285 14.17 32.05 -8.11
N THR A 286 15.40 32.55 -8.14
CA THR A 286 16.63 31.78 -7.89
C THR A 286 16.93 31.65 -6.39
N SER A 287 15.91 31.28 -5.62
CA SER A 287 15.92 31.24 -4.16
C SER A 287 16.51 29.92 -3.63
N GLU A 288 16.54 29.79 -2.30
CA GLU A 288 16.81 28.50 -1.65
C GLU A 288 15.88 27.39 -2.16
N ARG A 289 16.43 26.18 -2.21
CA ARG A 289 15.84 25.01 -2.85
C ARG A 289 15.61 23.94 -1.78
N SER A 290 14.50 24.06 -1.07
CA SER A 290 14.09 23.05 -0.08
C SER A 290 13.61 21.76 -0.75
N ARG A 291 13.58 20.64 -0.01
CA ARG A 291 13.02 19.38 -0.48
C ARG A 291 11.62 19.54 -1.10
N GLY A 292 11.46 18.97 -2.29
CA GLY A 292 10.24 19.05 -3.10
C GLY A 292 10.13 20.30 -3.96
N SER A 293 11.08 21.24 -3.88
CA SER A 293 11.19 22.30 -4.89
C SER A 293 11.37 21.68 -6.28
N ILE A 294 10.64 22.22 -7.25
CA ILE A 294 10.78 21.87 -8.66
C ILE A 294 11.54 23.01 -9.32
N THR A 295 12.63 22.66 -9.99
CA THR A 295 13.52 23.65 -10.59
C THR A 295 13.72 23.41 -12.07
N ILE A 296 14.10 24.47 -12.77
CA ILE A 296 14.59 24.44 -14.14
C ILE A 296 15.84 25.31 -14.25
N ASP A 297 16.89 24.77 -14.85
CA ASP A 297 18.13 25.52 -15.06
C ASP A 297 17.90 26.63 -16.11
N ASN A 298 18.35 27.84 -15.81
CA ASN A 298 18.16 29.03 -16.67
C ASN A 298 19.33 29.23 -17.64
N CYS A 299 19.28 30.28 -18.45
CA CYS A 299 20.28 30.57 -19.49
C CYS A 299 21.71 30.70 -18.95
N ASP A 300 21.87 31.10 -17.69
CA ASP A 300 23.17 31.28 -17.04
C ASP A 300 23.85 29.95 -16.70
N TYR A 301 23.10 28.82 -16.74
CA TYR A 301 23.67 27.46 -16.63
C TYR A 301 24.23 26.93 -17.97
N GLY A 302 24.13 27.71 -19.05
CA GLY A 302 24.70 27.40 -20.36
C GLY A 302 24.16 26.08 -20.92
N ARG A 303 25.04 25.09 -21.13
CA ARG A 303 24.67 23.78 -21.72
C ARG A 303 23.64 22.98 -20.91
N TYR A 304 23.37 23.38 -19.67
CA TYR A 304 22.39 22.75 -18.79
C TYR A 304 21.03 23.44 -18.79
N MET A 305 20.89 24.61 -19.43
CA MET A 305 19.62 25.31 -19.55
C MET A 305 18.49 24.36 -19.96
N GLY A 306 17.38 24.41 -19.23
CA GLY A 306 16.23 23.54 -19.46
C GLY A 306 16.25 22.21 -18.71
N GLU A 307 17.29 21.90 -17.94
CA GLU A 307 17.29 20.72 -17.10
C GLU A 307 16.25 20.87 -15.97
N ILE A 308 15.27 19.97 -15.94
CA ILE A 308 14.19 19.96 -14.94
C ILE A 308 14.55 19.03 -13.80
N GLN A 309 14.41 19.51 -12.57
CA GLN A 309 14.80 18.77 -11.37
C GLN A 309 13.73 18.80 -10.29
N ILE A 310 13.70 17.78 -9.43
CA ILE A 310 12.98 17.79 -8.15
C ILE A 310 14.01 17.62 -7.03
N VAL A 311 13.97 18.52 -6.06
CA VAL A 311 14.96 18.55 -4.97
C VAL A 311 14.65 17.47 -3.91
N LYS A 312 15.65 16.63 -3.59
CA LYS A 312 15.57 15.58 -2.56
C LYS A 312 16.05 16.07 -1.19
N ASN A 313 17.14 16.83 -1.15
CA ASN A 313 17.74 17.40 0.06
C ASN A 313 17.79 18.92 -0.06
N ASP A 314 17.72 19.65 1.06
CA ASP A 314 17.77 21.11 1.01
C ASP A 314 19.09 21.61 0.41
N LEU A 315 18.99 22.52 -0.55
CA LEU A 315 20.09 23.11 -1.30
C LEU A 315 20.05 24.63 -1.18
N ALA A 316 21.22 25.26 -1.15
CA ALA A 316 21.35 26.72 -1.16
C ALA A 316 20.76 27.35 -2.44
N ALA A 317 20.53 28.66 -2.41
CA ALA A 317 20.20 29.43 -3.61
C ALA A 317 21.29 29.30 -4.68
N ASP A 318 20.90 29.36 -5.95
CA ASP A 318 21.81 29.36 -7.09
C ASP A 318 21.20 30.23 -8.19
N GLU A 319 21.89 31.31 -8.56
CA GLU A 319 21.46 32.28 -9.57
C GLU A 319 21.17 31.64 -10.94
N LYS A 320 21.72 30.45 -11.19
CA LYS A 320 21.56 29.71 -12.45
C LYS A 320 20.33 28.78 -12.45
N VAL A 321 19.61 28.67 -11.33
CA VAL A 321 18.54 27.68 -11.13
C VAL A 321 17.26 28.36 -10.68
N ASN A 322 16.23 28.30 -11.53
CA ASN A 322 14.92 28.86 -11.20
C ASN A 322 14.11 27.87 -10.36
N VAL A 323 13.50 28.34 -9.26
CA VAL A 323 12.51 27.57 -8.49
C VAL A 323 11.11 27.88 -9.02
N VAL A 324 10.53 26.96 -9.78
CA VAL A 324 9.29 27.23 -10.53
C VAL A 324 8.02 26.71 -9.86
N GLY A 325 8.16 25.77 -8.93
CA GLY A 325 7.05 25.21 -8.18
C GLY A 325 7.52 24.36 -7.01
N LYS A 326 6.55 23.77 -6.29
CA LYS A 326 6.84 22.91 -5.15
C LYS A 326 5.85 21.77 -5.03
N ILE A 327 6.35 20.55 -4.85
CA ILE A 327 5.52 19.39 -4.54
C ILE A 327 4.77 19.66 -3.23
N ILE A 328 3.46 19.38 -3.23
CA ILE A 328 2.60 19.57 -2.06
C ILE A 328 3.03 18.64 -0.93
N ALA A 329 2.73 19.01 0.32
CA ALA A 329 3.25 18.30 1.49
C ALA A 329 2.87 16.81 1.51
N GLU A 330 1.67 16.50 1.05
CA GLU A 330 1.06 15.17 0.99
C GLU A 330 1.85 14.22 0.08
N ASP A 331 2.31 14.70 -1.08
CA ASP A 331 2.96 13.87 -2.11
C ASP A 331 4.49 13.84 -1.95
N ARG A 332 5.10 14.73 -1.14
CA ARG A 332 6.55 14.76 -0.86
C ARG A 332 7.18 13.44 -0.40
N PRO A 333 6.49 12.57 0.38
CA PRO A 333 7.03 11.25 0.72
C PRO A 333 7.39 10.40 -0.51
N LEU A 334 6.72 10.60 -1.65
CA LEU A 334 6.97 9.86 -2.89
C LEU A 334 8.34 10.18 -3.52
N ILE A 335 8.92 11.35 -3.21
CA ILE A 335 10.23 11.79 -3.75
C ILE A 335 11.33 10.75 -3.49
N THR A 336 11.32 10.11 -2.32
CA THR A 336 12.32 9.09 -1.95
C THR A 336 12.27 7.87 -2.87
N PHE A 337 11.12 7.59 -3.49
CA PHE A 337 10.91 6.40 -4.32
C PHE A 337 11.09 6.68 -5.81
N ILE A 338 11.37 7.93 -6.21
CA ILE A 338 11.76 8.26 -7.58
C ILE A 338 13.26 8.02 -7.74
N GLY A 339 13.63 6.73 -7.84
CA GLY A 339 15.00 6.27 -8.01
C GLY A 339 15.48 6.26 -9.47
N SER A 340 16.58 5.58 -9.73
CA SER A 340 17.17 5.42 -11.07
C SER A 340 16.15 4.94 -12.10
N GLY A 341 15.98 5.67 -13.20
CA GLY A 341 15.07 5.29 -14.30
C GLY A 341 13.58 5.31 -13.97
N GLN A 342 13.19 5.73 -12.75
CA GLN A 342 11.79 5.75 -12.35
C GLN A 342 11.03 6.83 -13.13
N LYS A 343 9.93 6.43 -13.76
CA LYS A 343 9.02 7.38 -14.39
C LYS A 343 8.22 8.11 -13.32
N PHE A 344 8.08 9.42 -13.49
CA PHE A 344 7.27 10.25 -12.63
C PHE A 344 6.48 11.27 -13.44
N LYS A 345 5.40 11.77 -12.84
CA LYS A 345 4.53 12.77 -13.48
C LYS A 345 4.30 13.93 -12.54
N ILE A 346 4.58 15.14 -13.00
CA ILE A 346 4.27 16.36 -12.28
C ILE A 346 2.89 16.85 -12.77
N GLU A 347 1.95 16.93 -11.84
CA GLU A 347 0.61 17.48 -12.08
C GLU A 347 0.45 18.80 -11.32
N LYS A 348 -0.23 19.78 -11.93
CA LYS A 348 -0.61 21.00 -11.21
C LYS A 348 -1.65 20.62 -10.16
N GLU A 349 -1.46 21.09 -8.92
CA GLU A 349 -2.47 20.99 -7.88
C GLU A 349 -3.76 21.65 -8.36
N LYS A 350 -4.88 20.92 -8.27
CA LYS A 350 -6.20 21.51 -8.46
C LYS A 350 -6.60 22.12 -7.13
N ASN A 351 -6.72 23.43 -7.08
CA ASN A 351 -7.44 24.07 -5.98
C ASN A 351 -8.88 23.56 -6.06
N ASN A 352 -9.41 23.07 -4.94
CA ASN A 352 -10.85 22.84 -4.81
C ASN A 352 -11.49 24.23 -4.70
N ASP A 353 -11.76 24.86 -5.84
CA ASP A 353 -12.70 25.99 -5.93
C ASP A 353 -14.14 25.47 -5.97
#